data_AF-A0A7C4AUD8-F1
#
_entry.id   AF-A0A7C4AUD8-F1
#
_cell.length_a   1.000
_cell.length_b   1.000
_cell.length_c   1.000
_cell.angle_alpha   90.00
_cell.angle_beta   90.00
_cell.angle_gamma   90.00
#
_symmetry.space_group_name_H-M   'P 1'
#
loop_
_entity.id
_entity.type
_entity.pdbx_description
1 polymer ?
#
loop_
_entity_poly.entity_id
_entity_poly.type
_entity_poly.pdbx_seq_one_letter_code
_entity_poly.pdbx_strand_id
1 'polypeptide(L)' 'MTNHNYYVYILTNWNNKVMYIGVTNNLKRRI' A
#
# COMPACT_ATOMS: atom_id res chain seq x y z
N MET A 1 -4.20 -21.09 -13.85
CA MET A 1 -4.96 -19.97 -13.22
C MET A 1 -3.94 -18.96 -12.71
N THR A 2 -3.97 -17.72 -13.19
CA THR A 2 -3.08 -16.66 -12.71
C THR A 2 -3.66 -16.07 -11.42
N ASN A 3 -2.97 -16.23 -10.30
CA ASN A 3 -3.34 -15.58 -9.04
C ASN A 3 -3.00 -14.09 -9.12
N HIS A 4 -4.02 -13.25 -9.07
CA HIS A 4 -3.84 -11.81 -8.96
C HIS A 4 -3.90 -11.42 -7.48
N ASN A 5 -2.76 -11.02 -6.93
CA ASN A 5 -2.68 -10.52 -5.56
C ASN A 5 -2.85 -9.01 -5.55
N TYR A 6 -3.75 -8.52 -4.70
CA TYR A 6 -3.94 -7.09 -4.44
C TYR A 6 -3.85 -6.84 -2.95
N TYR A 7 -3.20 -5.75 -2.58
CA TYR A 7 -2.96 -5.34 -1.21
C TYR A 7 -3.65 -4.00 -0.96
N VAL A 8 -4.38 -3.90 0.15
CA VAL A 8 -4.83 -2.63 0.72
C VAL A 8 -3.81 -2.26 1.80
N TYR A 9 -3.34 -1.01 1.81
CA TYR A 9 -2.38 -0.55 2.81
C TYR A 9 -2.79 0.79 3.41
N ILE A 10 -2.37 1.00 4.66
CA ILE A 10 -2.47 2.24 5.41
C ILE A 10 -1.05 2.64 5.81
N LEU A 11 -0.65 3.87 5.48
CA LEU A 11 0.67 4.43 5.80
C LEU A 11 0.53 5.83 6.37
N THR A 12 1.51 6.25 7.15
CA THR A 12 1.64 7.62 7.64
C THR A 12 2.89 8.26 7.07
N ASN A 13 2.92 9.59 6.96
CA ASN A 13 4.15 10.30 6.68
C ASN A 13 5.12 10.24 7.88
N TRP A 14 6.38 10.64 7.67
CA TRP A 14 7.45 10.55 8.68
C TRP A 14 7.14 11.23 10.02
N ASN A 15 6.27 12.24 10.04
CA ASN A 15 5.86 12.94 11.25
C ASN A 15 4.48 12.50 11.79
N ASN A 16 3.90 11.43 11.23
CA ASN A 16 2.64 10.82 11.63
C ASN A 16 1.41 11.75 11.59
N LYS A 17 1.44 12.83 10.81
CA LYS A 17 0.33 13.79 10.71
C LYS A 17 -0.60 13.54 9.53
N VAL A 18 -0.14 12.82 8.51
CA VAL A 18 -0.93 12.55 7.30
C VAL A 18 -1.01 11.06 7.07
N MET A 19 -2.24 10.55 6.90
CA MET A 19 -2.54 9.15 6.61
C MET A 19 -2.86 8.99 5.11
N TYR A 20 -2.32 7.94 4.51
CA TYR A 20 -2.60 7.52 3.14
C TYR A 20 -3.20 6.12 3.15
N ILE A 21 -4.23 5.92 2.33
CA ILE A 21 -4.86 4.61 2.08
C ILE A 21 -4.77 4.33 0.59
N GLY A 22 -4.33 3.13 0.21
CA GLY A 22 -4.17 2.79 -1.19
C GLY A 22 -4.25 1.31 -1.48
N VAL A 23 -4.37 0.99 -2.77
CA VAL A 23 -4.38 -0.38 -3.28
C VAL A 23 -3.24 -0.57 -4.29
N THR A 24 -2.63 -1.75 -4.30
CA THR A 24 -1.56 -2.10 -5.25
C THR A 24 -1.48 -3.60 -5.47
N ASN A 25 -1.02 -4.03 -6.65
CA ASN A 25 -0.64 -5.43 -6.92
C ASN A 25 0.86 -5.69 -6.66
N ASN A 26 1.63 -4.66 -6.29
CA ASN A 26 3.04 -4.76 -5.95
C ASN A 26 3.34 -3.85 -4.74
N LEU A 27 3.27 -4.43 -3.53
CA LEU A 27 3.51 -3.70 -2.29
C LEU A 27 4.97 -3.27 -2.18
N LYS A 28 5.93 -4.17 -2.42
CA LYS A 28 7.38 -3.91 -2.25
C LYS A 28 7.91 -2.72 -3.04
N ARG A 29 7.36 -2.42 -4.22
CA ARG A 29 7.75 -1.24 -5.01
C ARG A 29 7.11 0.06 -4.49
N ARG A 30 5.99 -0.04 -3.77
CA ARG A 30 5.16 1.10 -3.38
C ARG A 30 5.57 1.70 -2.03
N ILE A 31 6.03 0.86 -1.11
CA ILE A 31 6.57 1.25 0.21
C ILE A 31 8.05 1.56 0.15
#